data_AF-A0A351WSI4-F1
#
_entry.id   AF-A0A351WSI4-F1
#
_cell.length_a   1.000
_cell.length_b   1.000
_cell.length_c   1.000
_cell.angle_alpha   90.00
_cell.angle_beta   90.00
_cell.angle_gamma   90.00
#
_symmetry.space_group_name_H-M   'P 1'
#
loop_
_entity.id
_entity.type
_entity.pdbx_description
1 polymer ?
#
loop_
_entity_poly.entity_id
_entity_poly.type
_entity_poly.pdbx_seq_one_letter_code
_entity_poly.pdbx_strand_id
1 'polypeptide(L)'
;MNDLFGHIVYSYTRADAINDGVLIDLSERYPEQCGMYRFPVGCTAAVWSLIEHGVAADTGATPAGIVWDILYMSQNYMVARPDEQTVFFDVIIPDARRSKVHRLKAVCHPGDKMEPVITVMLPEED
;
A
#
# COMPACT_ATOMS: atom_id res chain seq x y z
N MET A 1 -22.50 -23.01 1.41
CA MET A 1 -23.32 -22.06 2.18
C MET A 1 -23.78 -21.00 1.20
N ASN A 2 -24.75 -21.36 0.35
CA ASN A 2 -25.51 -20.43 -0.49
C ASN A 2 -26.88 -20.35 0.18
N ASP A 3 -27.27 -19.18 0.70
CA ASP A 3 -28.66 -18.68 0.64
C ASP A 3 -28.87 -17.46 1.56
N LEU A 4 -28.45 -16.30 1.08
CA LEU A 4 -29.08 -15.03 1.45
C LEU A 4 -29.12 -14.07 0.26
N PHE A 5 -28.12 -14.15 -0.63
CA PHE A 5 -27.97 -13.27 -1.80
C PHE A 5 -27.90 -14.03 -3.15
N GLY A 6 -28.17 -15.35 -3.17
CA GLY A 6 -28.03 -16.19 -4.35
C GLY A 6 -26.59 -16.66 -4.61
N HIS A 7 -26.33 -17.16 -5.83
CA HIS A 7 -25.00 -17.62 -6.25
C HIS A 7 -24.07 -16.43 -6.53
N ILE A 8 -22.80 -16.55 -6.15
CA ILE A 8 -21.76 -15.57 -6.52
C ILE A 8 -21.65 -15.54 -8.04
N VAL A 9 -21.91 -14.37 -8.64
CA VAL A 9 -21.84 -14.17 -10.09
C VAL A 9 -20.40 -13.90 -10.53
N TYR A 10 -19.62 -13.23 -9.68
CA TYR A 10 -18.22 -12.91 -9.91
C TYR A 10 -17.53 -12.61 -8.57
N SER A 11 -16.26 -12.98 -8.46
CA SER A 11 -15.40 -12.65 -7.33
C SER A 11 -14.11 -12.08 -7.90
N TYR A 12 -13.65 -10.96 -7.36
CA TYR A 12 -12.36 -10.36 -7.69
C TYR A 12 -11.43 -10.55 -6.49
N THR A 13 -10.39 -11.35 -6.66
CA THR A 13 -9.48 -11.70 -5.57
C THR A 13 -8.31 -10.70 -5.49
N ARG A 14 -7.64 -10.67 -4.35
CA ARG A 14 -6.38 -9.96 -4.19
C ARG A 14 -5.34 -10.47 -5.19
N ALA A 15 -5.27 -11.79 -5.41
CA ALA A 15 -4.41 -12.38 -6.43
C ALA A 15 -4.73 -11.87 -7.84
N ASP A 16 -6.02 -11.71 -8.19
CA ASP A 16 -6.42 -11.10 -9.47
C ASP A 16 -5.95 -9.65 -9.56
N ALA A 17 -6.14 -8.85 -8.50
CA ALA A 17 -5.67 -7.46 -8.45
C ALA A 17 -4.15 -7.33 -8.62
N ILE A 18 -3.38 -8.29 -8.10
CA ILE A 18 -1.93 -8.36 -8.28
C ILE A 18 -1.57 -8.71 -9.74
N ASN A 19 -2.23 -9.72 -10.30
CA ASN A 19 -2.01 -10.15 -11.69
C ASN A 19 -2.35 -9.04 -12.70
N ASP A 20 -3.39 -8.25 -12.42
CA ASP A 20 -3.83 -7.12 -13.24
C ASP A 20 -2.98 -5.87 -13.03
N GLY A 21 -2.08 -5.86 -12.02
CA GLY A 21 -1.22 -4.73 -11.70
C GLY A 21 -1.93 -3.56 -11.00
N VAL A 22 -3.18 -3.74 -10.59
CA VAL A 22 -3.94 -2.75 -9.79
C VAL A 22 -3.42 -2.71 -8.35
N LEU A 23 -2.89 -3.84 -7.87
CA LEU A 23 -2.23 -3.98 -6.58
C LEU A 23 -0.80 -4.49 -6.78
N ILE A 24 0.16 -3.90 -6.08
CA ILE A 24 1.57 -4.28 -6.14
C ILE A 24 1.92 -4.99 -4.84
N ASP A 25 2.40 -6.23 -4.94
CA ASP A 25 2.90 -6.97 -3.77
C ASP A 25 4.28 -6.44 -3.35
N LEU A 26 4.32 -5.66 -2.27
CA LEU A 26 5.55 -5.11 -1.73
C LEU A 26 6.32 -6.15 -0.91
N SER A 27 5.63 -7.09 -0.27
CA SER A 27 6.27 -8.16 0.50
C SER A 27 7.05 -9.12 -0.39
N GLU A 28 6.56 -9.38 -1.61
CA GLU A 28 7.32 -10.14 -2.62
C GLU A 28 8.48 -9.32 -3.19
N ARG A 29 8.25 -8.05 -3.57
CA ARG A 29 9.27 -7.23 -4.26
C ARG A 29 10.34 -6.65 -3.34
N TYR A 30 9.99 -6.37 -2.09
CA TYR A 30 10.81 -5.65 -1.10
C TYR A 30 10.74 -6.34 0.27
N PRO A 31 11.15 -7.62 0.39
CA PRO A 31 10.99 -8.40 1.62
C PRO A 31 11.77 -7.82 2.80
N GLU A 32 12.94 -7.22 2.56
CA GLU A 32 13.76 -6.61 3.60
C GLU A 32 13.08 -5.38 4.21
N GLN A 33 12.48 -4.52 3.37
CA GLN A 33 11.78 -3.32 3.81
C GLN A 33 10.46 -3.68 4.50
N CYS A 34 9.74 -4.68 3.96
CA CYS A 34 8.49 -5.16 4.52
C CYS A 34 8.66 -5.92 5.83
N GLY A 35 9.89 -6.30 6.22
CA GLY A 35 10.16 -7.02 7.48
C GLY A 35 9.74 -6.27 8.75
N MET A 36 9.47 -4.95 8.69
CA MET A 36 8.91 -4.19 9.82
C MET A 36 7.42 -4.47 10.06
N TYR A 37 6.73 -5.08 9.09
CA TYR A 37 5.33 -5.47 9.20
C TYR A 37 5.20 -6.96 9.52
N ARG A 38 4.23 -7.27 10.39
CA ARG A 38 3.88 -8.67 10.72
C ARG A 38 3.13 -9.38 9.59
N PHE A 39 2.40 -8.63 8.77
CA PHE A 39 1.49 -9.14 7.74
C PHE A 39 1.97 -8.73 6.35
N PRO A 40 1.62 -9.48 5.29
CA PRO A 40 1.96 -9.11 3.92
C PRO A 40 1.45 -7.71 3.58
N VAL A 41 2.27 -6.95 2.90
CA VAL A 41 2.03 -5.56 2.52
C VAL A 41 1.97 -5.45 1.01
N GLY A 42 0.95 -4.78 0.50
CA GLY A 42 0.89 -4.31 -0.87
C GLY A 42 0.62 -2.80 -0.94
N CYS A 43 0.70 -2.23 -2.14
CA CYS A 43 0.22 -0.87 -2.39
C CYS A 43 -0.58 -0.78 -3.70
N THR A 44 -1.49 0.18 -3.78
CA THR A 44 -2.25 0.42 -5.01
C THR A 44 -1.35 0.90 -6.14
N ALA A 45 -1.80 0.72 -7.39
CA ALA A 45 -1.12 1.24 -8.57
C ALA A 45 -0.87 2.77 -8.48
N ALA A 46 -1.77 3.51 -7.84
CA ALA A 46 -1.62 4.95 -7.63
C ALA A 46 -0.41 5.26 -6.73
N VAL A 47 -0.28 4.56 -5.60
CA VAL A 47 0.89 4.71 -4.72
C VAL A 47 2.16 4.22 -5.41
N TRP A 48 2.09 3.12 -6.16
CA TRP A 48 3.22 2.64 -6.95
C TRP A 48 3.71 3.68 -7.97
N SER A 49 2.80 4.37 -8.66
CA SER A 49 3.14 5.46 -9.57
C SER A 49 3.85 6.62 -8.87
N LEU A 50 3.48 6.95 -7.62
CA LEU A 50 4.23 7.94 -6.82
C LEU A 50 5.67 7.50 -6.56
N ILE A 51 5.88 6.22 -6.27
CA ILE A 51 7.22 5.64 -6.06
C ILE A 51 8.02 5.75 -7.37
N GLU A 52 7.46 5.34 -8.50
CA GLU A 52 8.12 5.42 -9.81
C GLU A 52 8.49 6.87 -10.19
N HIS A 53 7.58 7.81 -9.96
CA HIS A 53 7.86 9.23 -10.16
C HIS A 53 8.98 9.74 -9.26
N GLY A 54 9.01 9.30 -8.00
CA GLY A 54 10.06 9.69 -7.06
C GLY A 54 11.44 9.16 -7.45
N VAL A 55 11.50 7.97 -8.03
CA VAL A 55 12.75 7.41 -8.58
C VAL A 55 13.18 8.14 -9.84
N ALA A 56 12.24 8.51 -10.71
CA ALA A 56 12.50 9.26 -11.95
C ALA A 56 12.97 10.70 -11.72
N ALA A 57 12.90 11.21 -10.48
CA ALA A 57 13.28 12.57 -10.13
C ALA A 57 14.80 12.86 -10.12
N ASP A 58 15.64 11.87 -10.40
CA ASP A 58 17.12 11.96 -10.43
C ASP A 58 17.75 12.50 -9.12
N THR A 59 17.13 12.18 -7.99
CA THR A 59 17.59 12.58 -6.64
C THR A 59 18.51 11.54 -6.00
N GLY A 60 18.79 10.43 -6.69
CA GLY A 60 19.46 9.25 -6.12
C GLY A 60 18.55 8.34 -5.30
N ALA A 61 17.24 8.63 -5.23
CA ALA A 61 16.26 7.78 -4.57
C ALA A 61 16.09 6.44 -5.30
N THR A 62 15.87 5.38 -4.54
CA THR A 62 15.61 4.04 -5.06
C THR A 62 14.20 3.60 -4.70
N PRO A 63 13.57 2.70 -5.47
CA PRO A 63 12.27 2.15 -5.10
C PRO A 63 12.25 1.59 -3.67
N ALA A 64 13.29 0.84 -3.30
CA ALA A 64 13.45 0.26 -1.96
C ALA A 64 13.54 1.32 -0.86
N GLY A 65 14.26 2.42 -1.10
CA GLY A 65 14.35 3.53 -0.16
C GLY A 65 12.99 4.22 0.07
N ILE A 66 12.27 4.52 -1.01
CA ILE A 66 10.94 5.14 -0.91
C ILE A 66 9.94 4.20 -0.25
N VAL A 67 9.97 2.90 -0.56
CA VAL A 67 9.15 1.89 0.13
C VAL A 67 9.47 1.87 1.62
N TRP A 68 10.75 1.87 1.99
CA TRP A 68 11.15 1.94 3.40
C TRP A 68 10.60 3.20 4.09
N ASP A 69 10.71 4.38 3.47
CA ASP A 69 10.18 5.63 4.01
C ASP A 69 8.66 5.57 4.22
N ILE A 70 7.91 5.07 3.23
CA ILE A 70 6.45 4.90 3.32
C ILE A 70 6.09 4.00 4.51
N LEU A 71 6.70 2.82 4.59
CA LEU A 71 6.40 1.85 5.64
C LEU A 71 6.83 2.37 7.02
N TYR A 72 8.00 3.00 7.12
CA TYR A 72 8.50 3.54 8.37
C TYR A 72 7.62 4.70 8.89
N MET A 73 7.23 5.63 8.00
CA MET A 73 6.38 6.75 8.35
C MET A 73 4.98 6.30 8.81
N SER A 74 4.42 5.28 8.15
CA SER A 74 3.12 4.74 8.52
C SER A 74 3.07 4.10 9.92
N GLN A 75 4.19 3.55 10.41
CA GLN A 75 4.29 2.97 11.75
C GLN A 75 4.64 4.00 12.83
N ASN A 76 5.53 4.96 12.54
CA ASN A 76 6.15 5.80 13.56
C ASN A 76 5.59 7.24 13.60
N TYR A 77 4.98 7.71 12.51
CA TYR A 77 4.54 9.11 12.36
C TYR A 77 3.10 9.19 11.85
N MET A 78 2.20 8.45 12.50
CA MET A 78 0.78 8.53 12.17
C MET A 78 0.22 9.93 12.41
N VAL A 79 -0.62 10.38 11.50
CA VAL A 79 -1.37 11.64 11.59
C VAL A 79 -2.75 11.40 12.20
N ALA A 80 -3.40 10.28 11.84
CA ALA A 80 -4.72 9.93 12.37
C ALA A 80 -4.97 8.42 12.30
N ARG A 81 -5.86 7.93 13.17
CA ARG A 81 -6.35 6.55 13.19
C ARG A 81 -7.88 6.57 13.38
N PRO A 82 -8.67 6.64 12.30
CA PRO A 82 -10.12 6.75 12.38
C PRO A 82 -10.78 5.50 12.99
N ASP A 83 -10.14 4.34 12.83
CA ASP A 83 -10.62 3.04 13.28
C ASP A 83 -9.44 2.09 13.57
N GLU A 84 -9.73 0.87 13.99
CA GLU A 84 -8.69 -0.09 14.36
C GLU A 84 -7.86 -0.60 13.18
N GLN A 85 -8.37 -0.51 11.95
CA GLN A 85 -7.80 -1.08 10.74
C GLN A 85 -7.01 -0.06 9.92
N THR A 86 -7.32 1.23 10.05
CA THR A 86 -6.82 2.29 9.17
C THR A 86 -5.89 3.25 9.89
N VAL A 87 -4.73 3.54 9.28
CA VAL A 87 -3.78 4.56 9.74
C VAL A 87 -3.49 5.54 8.61
N PHE A 88 -3.70 6.83 8.86
CA PHE A 88 -3.25 7.91 7.97
C PHE A 88 -1.90 8.44 8.41
N PHE A 89 -1.05 8.75 7.44
CA PHE A 89 0.29 9.28 7.68
C PHE A 89 0.73 10.18 6.53
N ASP A 90 1.73 11.02 6.80
CA ASP A 90 2.41 11.82 5.80
C ASP A 90 3.77 11.23 5.48
N VAL A 91 4.14 11.22 4.20
CA VAL A 91 5.46 10.81 3.73
C VAL A 91 5.96 11.80 2.70
N ILE A 92 7.26 12.08 2.72
CA ILE A 92 7.90 12.89 1.68
C ILE A 92 8.38 11.94 0.60
N ILE A 93 7.88 12.11 -0.61
CA ILE A 93 8.39 11.40 -1.79
C ILE A 93 9.20 12.40 -2.62
N PRO A 94 10.42 12.04 -3.07
CA PRO A 94 11.23 12.92 -3.93
C PRO A 94 10.49 13.34 -5.19
N ASP A 95 10.76 14.55 -5.68
CA ASP A 95 10.25 15.08 -6.95
C ASP A 95 11.32 16.03 -7.51
N ALA A 96 11.49 16.04 -8.84
CA ALA A 96 12.58 16.69 -9.57
C ALA A 96 12.70 18.19 -9.28
N ARG A 97 11.61 18.84 -8.87
CA ARG A 97 11.59 20.28 -8.56
C ARG A 97 11.71 20.57 -7.07
N ARG A 98 10.96 19.85 -6.23
CA ARG A 98 10.96 19.90 -4.75
C ARG A 98 10.24 18.66 -4.20
N SER A 99 10.78 18.02 -3.18
CA SER A 99 10.10 16.90 -2.50
C SER A 99 8.71 17.33 -2.02
N LYS A 100 7.71 16.47 -2.26
CA LYS A 100 6.32 16.73 -1.90
C LYS A 100 5.90 15.85 -0.74
N VAL A 101 5.07 16.42 0.14
CA VAL A 101 4.38 15.65 1.19
C VAL A 101 3.14 15.01 0.57
N HIS A 102 3.04 13.70 0.70
CA HIS A 102 1.88 12.91 0.32
C HIS A 102 1.21 12.38 1.58
N ARG A 103 -0.10 12.61 1.70
CA ARG A 103 -0.90 11.89 2.69
C ARG A 103 -1.30 10.56 2.11
N LEU A 104 -1.04 9.47 2.83
CA LEU A 104 -1.42 8.11 2.46
C LEU A 104 -2.18 7.47 3.63
N LYS A 105 -2.83 6.34 3.34
CA LYS A 105 -3.39 5.45 4.38
C LYS A 105 -2.89 4.03 4.22
N ALA A 106 -2.67 3.37 5.34
CA ALA A 106 -2.43 1.93 5.42
C ALA A 106 -3.65 1.28 6.07
N VAL A 107 -4.23 0.28 5.40
CA VAL A 107 -5.44 -0.41 5.84
C VAL A 107 -5.15 -1.89 6.04
N CYS A 108 -5.51 -2.42 7.21
CA CYS A 108 -5.49 -3.85 7.50
C CYS A 108 -6.85 -4.48 7.18
N HIS A 109 -6.88 -5.43 6.25
CA HIS A 109 -8.11 -6.09 5.81
C HIS A 109 -7.89 -7.57 5.50
N PRO A 110 -8.95 -8.36 5.28
CA PRO A 110 -8.83 -9.76 4.90
C PRO A 110 -8.26 -9.92 3.47
N GLY A 111 -7.35 -10.88 3.29
CA GLY A 111 -6.90 -11.40 2.00
C GLY A 111 -7.76 -12.56 1.49
N ASP A 112 -7.29 -13.24 0.44
CA ASP A 112 -8.06 -14.27 -0.27
C ASP A 112 -8.40 -15.50 0.59
N LYS A 113 -7.64 -15.76 1.66
CA LYS A 113 -7.86 -16.85 2.62
C LYS A 113 -8.27 -16.33 4.00
N MET A 114 -8.81 -15.10 4.07
CA MET A 114 -9.17 -14.41 5.32
C MET A 114 -7.99 -14.12 6.25
N GLU A 115 -6.76 -14.23 5.76
CA GLU A 115 -5.56 -13.79 6.45
C GLU A 115 -5.48 -12.26 6.47
N PRO A 116 -4.93 -11.65 7.54
CA PRO A 116 -4.71 -10.21 7.56
C PRO A 116 -3.65 -9.82 6.53
N VAL A 117 -3.95 -8.80 5.73
CA VAL A 117 -3.03 -8.14 4.80
C VAL A 117 -3.09 -6.63 5.00
N ILE A 118 -2.00 -5.94 4.71
CA ILE A 118 -1.92 -4.49 4.71
C ILE A 118 -1.89 -3.99 3.28
N THR A 119 -2.68 -2.96 2.99
CA THR A 119 -2.61 -2.25 1.71
C THR A 119 -2.38 -0.77 1.96
N VAL A 120 -1.33 -0.22 1.34
CA VAL A 120 -1.03 1.22 1.32
C VAL A 120 -1.70 1.85 0.10
N MET A 121 -2.47 2.90 0.31
CA MET A 121 -3.29 3.55 -0.71
C MET A 121 -3.40 5.06 -0.46
N LEU A 122 -3.93 5.80 -1.44
CA LEU A 122 -4.30 7.19 -1.28
C LEU A 122 -5.50 7.32 -0.32
N PRO A 123 -5.67 8.48 0.34
CA PRO A 123 -6.74 8.69 1.31
C PRO A 123 -8.16 8.43 0.77
N GLU A 124 -8.37 8.78 -0.51
CA GLU A 124 -9.64 8.70 -1.23
C GLU A 124 -9.94 7.35 -1.89
N GLU A 125 -8.97 6.42 -1.92
CA GLU A 125 -9.18 5.05 -2.44
C GLU A 125 -9.84 4.18 -1.36
N ASP A 126 -10.84 3.36 -1.70
CA ASP A 126 -11.52 2.44 -0.76
C ASP A 126 -11.24 0.97 -1.05
#